data_AF-A0AAW8G6M8-F1
#
_entry.id   AF-A0AAW8G6M8-F1
#
_cell.length_a   1.000
_cell.length_b   1.000
_cell.length_c   1.000
_cell.angle_alpha   90.00
_cell.angle_beta   90.00
_cell.angle_gamma   90.00
#
_symmetry.space_group_name_H-M   'P 1'
#
loop_
_entity.id
_entity.type
_entity.pdbx_description
1 polymer ?
#
loop_
_entity_poly.entity_id
_entity_poly.type
_entity_poly.pdbx_seq_one_letter_code
_entity_poly.pdbx_strand_id
1 'polypeptide(L)'
;MKITPNDVRERARVWAMAPDDPEGAAVLARRINHPWYRCQALARAAEFSDGRKRAELLDAAIRAAQEQDEPNRIVTVSAWPIRVMVDRAPDLAEGLVRRMIHVAETEPHTLRRAHALQSLAFAVSRSPLLLGLVVPAMAKAILGGHGWRIDRVIRDTFELVRETHPDLLLSLALHHKANRQQQRLLASLSE
;
A
#
# COMPACT_ATOMS: atom_id res chain seq x y z
N MET A 1 -15.42 13.90 -1.65
CA MET A 1 -15.36 14.50 -3.01
C MET A 1 -15.62 13.43 -4.07
N LYS A 2 -16.29 13.74 -5.19
CA LYS A 2 -16.53 12.76 -6.26
C LYS A 2 -15.33 12.71 -7.21
N ILE A 3 -14.93 11.49 -7.60
CA ILE A 3 -13.96 11.26 -8.67
C ILE A 3 -14.58 11.70 -10.00
N THR A 4 -13.82 12.42 -10.81
CA THR A 4 -14.21 12.81 -12.18
C THR A 4 -13.42 12.02 -13.23
N PRO A 5 -13.94 11.88 -14.47
CA PRO A 5 -13.16 11.34 -15.58
C PRO A 5 -11.88 12.13 -15.86
N ASN A 6 -11.85 13.42 -15.53
CA ASN A 6 -10.66 14.26 -15.72
C ASN A 6 -9.53 13.83 -14.78
N ASP A 7 -9.82 13.54 -13.50
CA ASP A 7 -8.80 13.09 -12.55
C ASP A 7 -8.10 11.80 -13.03
N VAL A 8 -8.86 10.89 -13.64
CA VAL A 8 -8.33 9.63 -14.20
C VAL A 8 -7.43 9.89 -15.40
N ARG A 9 -7.87 10.74 -16.34
CA ARG A 9 -7.08 11.11 -17.54
C ARG A 9 -5.80 11.85 -17.19
N GLU A 10 -5.87 12.81 -16.26
CA GLU A 10 -4.71 13.58 -15.84
C GLU A 10 -3.68 12.70 -15.14
N ARG A 11 -4.11 11.78 -14.27
CA ARG A 11 -3.20 10.79 -13.67
C ARG A 11 -2.53 9.93 -14.75
N ALA A 12 -3.27 9.46 -15.74
CA ALA A 12 -2.70 8.66 -16.83
C ALA A 12 -1.65 9.46 -17.62
N ARG A 13 -1.92 10.76 -17.89
CA ARG A 13 -0.98 11.66 -18.55
C ARG A 13 0.27 11.91 -17.71
N VAL A 14 0.15 12.07 -16.38
CA VAL A 14 1.30 12.12 -15.47
C VAL A 14 2.15 10.86 -15.59
N TRP A 15 1.51 9.68 -15.69
CA TRP A 15 2.22 8.41 -15.82
C TRP A 15 3.10 8.31 -17.06
N ALA A 16 2.57 8.79 -18.19
CA ALA A 16 3.27 8.80 -19.47
C ALA A 16 4.40 9.83 -19.50
N MET A 17 4.20 10.99 -18.88
CA MET A 17 5.12 12.13 -18.96
C MET A 17 6.25 12.08 -17.92
N ALA A 18 6.03 11.52 -16.73
CA ALA A 18 6.99 11.59 -15.62
C ALA A 18 8.42 11.09 -15.93
N PRO A 19 8.64 10.02 -16.74
CA PRO A 19 9.99 9.58 -17.07
C PRO A 19 10.82 10.60 -17.86
N ASP A 20 10.18 11.38 -18.73
CA ASP A 20 10.85 12.31 -19.65
C ASP A 20 10.77 13.77 -19.17
N ASP A 21 9.68 14.13 -18.49
CA ASP A 21 9.42 15.46 -17.93
C ASP A 21 8.80 15.35 -16.51
N PRO A 22 9.61 15.02 -15.49
CA PRO A 22 9.15 14.92 -14.11
C PRO A 22 8.63 16.26 -13.56
N GLU A 23 9.10 17.39 -14.07
CA GLU A 23 8.67 18.71 -13.63
C GLU A 23 7.27 19.06 -14.17
N GLY A 24 7.03 18.89 -15.47
CA GLY A 24 5.70 19.03 -16.06
C GLY A 24 4.71 18.04 -15.46
N ALA A 25 5.14 16.80 -15.19
CA ALA A 25 4.37 15.81 -14.45
C ALA A 25 3.99 16.27 -13.05
N ALA A 26 4.92 16.88 -12.31
CA ALA A 26 4.63 17.45 -10.99
C ALA A 26 3.63 18.62 -11.07
N VAL A 27 3.72 19.48 -12.09
CA VAL A 27 2.76 20.58 -12.29
C VAL A 27 1.36 20.03 -12.56
N LEU A 28 1.25 19.04 -13.46
CA LEU A 28 -0.03 18.41 -13.79
C LEU A 28 -0.61 17.66 -12.58
N ALA A 29 0.21 16.89 -11.85
CA ALA A 29 -0.21 16.14 -10.68
C ALA A 29 -0.87 17.03 -9.62
N ARG A 30 -0.32 18.22 -9.37
CA ARG A 30 -0.89 19.18 -8.39
C ARG A 30 -2.27 19.70 -8.76
N ARG A 31 -2.61 19.72 -10.05
CA ARG A 31 -3.90 20.22 -10.57
C ARG A 31 -5.03 19.19 -10.47
N ILE A 32 -4.69 17.91 -10.27
CA ILE A 32 -5.68 16.85 -10.10
C ILE A 32 -6.50 17.17 -8.85
N ASN A 33 -7.83 17.25 -9.00
CA ASN A 33 -8.72 17.65 -7.92
C ASN A 33 -8.81 16.55 -6.87
N HIS A 34 -9.06 15.30 -7.28
CA HIS A 34 -9.32 14.22 -6.33
C HIS A 34 -8.06 13.76 -5.59
N PRO A 35 -8.01 13.82 -4.24
CA PRO A 35 -6.79 13.56 -3.47
C PRO A 35 -6.22 12.17 -3.70
N TRP A 36 -7.10 11.18 -3.89
CA TRP A 36 -6.70 9.82 -4.29
C TRP A 36 -5.79 9.79 -5.52
N TYR A 37 -6.16 10.48 -6.61
CA TYR A 37 -5.37 10.46 -7.83
C TYR A 37 -4.23 11.47 -7.81
N ARG A 38 -4.41 12.60 -7.10
CA ARG A 38 -3.34 13.57 -6.86
C ARG A 38 -2.18 12.94 -6.10
N CYS A 39 -2.44 12.18 -5.03
CA CYS A 39 -1.40 11.45 -4.28
C CYS A 39 -0.62 10.49 -5.18
N GLN A 40 -1.32 9.66 -5.97
CA GLN A 40 -0.68 8.73 -6.91
C GLN A 40 0.19 9.44 -7.95
N ALA A 41 -0.33 10.51 -8.54
CA ALA A 41 0.36 11.29 -9.55
C ALA A 41 1.59 12.02 -8.98
N LEU A 42 1.49 12.58 -7.78
CA LEU A 42 2.62 13.22 -7.10
C LEU A 42 3.72 12.22 -6.75
N ALA A 43 3.35 11.03 -6.24
CA ALA A 43 4.31 9.96 -5.99
C ALA A 43 5.00 9.50 -7.29
N ARG A 44 4.25 9.39 -8.39
CA ARG A 44 4.82 9.04 -9.70
C ARG A 44 5.80 10.10 -10.20
N ALA A 45 5.49 11.39 -10.08
CA ALA A 45 6.43 12.45 -10.43
C ALA A 45 7.68 12.44 -9.52
N ALA A 46 7.50 12.13 -8.23
CA ALA A 46 8.60 12.04 -7.26
C ALA A 46 9.58 10.90 -7.58
N GLU A 47 9.09 9.79 -8.14
CA GLU A 47 9.90 8.63 -8.55
C GLU A 47 11.01 9.02 -9.53
N PHE A 48 10.74 9.98 -10.43
CA PHE A 48 11.68 10.49 -11.46
C PHE A 48 12.27 11.86 -11.13
N SER A 49 11.95 12.43 -9.97
CA SER A 49 12.57 13.66 -9.47
C SER A 49 13.69 13.34 -8.51
N ASP A 50 14.61 14.27 -8.24
CA ASP A 50 15.73 14.07 -7.30
C ASP A 50 15.78 15.09 -6.16
N GLY A 51 16.60 14.79 -5.16
CA GLY A 51 16.96 15.67 -4.05
C GLY A 51 15.76 16.32 -3.36
N ARG A 52 15.83 17.64 -3.18
CA ARG A 52 14.79 18.44 -2.52
C ARG A 52 13.44 18.34 -3.22
N LYS A 53 13.40 18.32 -4.55
CA LYS A 53 12.16 18.25 -5.32
C LYS A 53 11.40 16.95 -5.06
N ARG A 54 12.11 15.81 -5.00
CA ARG A 54 11.52 14.52 -4.62
C ARG A 54 10.88 14.60 -3.24
N ALA A 55 11.62 15.12 -2.25
CA ALA A 55 11.12 15.24 -0.89
C ALA A 55 9.84 16.10 -0.82
N GLU A 56 9.81 17.25 -1.51
CA GLU A 56 8.64 18.13 -1.58
C GLU A 56 7.42 17.44 -2.24
N LEU A 57 7.63 16.66 -3.29
CA LEU A 57 6.56 15.93 -3.96
C LEU A 57 6.01 14.79 -3.11
N LEU A 58 6.88 14.09 -2.39
CA LEU A 58 6.46 13.04 -1.48
C LEU A 58 5.68 13.59 -0.28
N ASP A 59 6.10 14.73 0.30
CA ASP A 59 5.34 15.42 1.34
C ASP A 59 3.95 15.83 0.82
N ALA A 60 3.89 16.42 -0.37
CA ALA A 60 2.61 16.79 -1.00
C ALA A 60 1.72 15.57 -1.28
N ALA A 61 2.29 14.43 -1.68
CA ALA A 61 1.55 13.19 -1.89
C ALA A 61 0.94 12.67 -0.57
N ILE A 62 1.70 12.72 0.53
CA ILE A 62 1.22 12.31 1.86
C ILE A 62 0.10 13.22 2.33
N ARG A 63 0.23 14.55 2.17
CA ARG A 63 -0.85 15.49 2.50
C ARG A 63 -2.11 15.20 1.69
N ALA A 64 -1.98 14.94 0.39
CA ALA A 64 -3.11 14.55 -0.45
C ALA A 64 -3.75 13.21 0.00
N ALA A 65 -2.98 12.27 0.52
CA ALA A 65 -3.51 11.05 1.11
C ALA A 65 -4.35 11.33 2.36
N GLN A 66 -3.91 12.26 3.21
CA GLN A 66 -4.56 12.66 4.46
C GLN A 66 -5.86 13.45 4.25
N GLU A 67 -6.10 13.99 3.05
CA GLU A 67 -7.38 14.58 2.68
C GLU A 67 -8.48 13.52 2.42
N GLN A 68 -8.18 12.22 2.50
CA GLN A 68 -9.20 11.17 2.49
C GLN A 68 -9.84 11.04 3.88
N ASP A 69 -11.16 10.81 3.92
CA ASP A 69 -11.90 10.74 5.19
C ASP A 69 -11.83 9.35 5.87
N GLU A 70 -11.58 8.30 5.08
CA GLU A 70 -11.69 6.92 5.56
C GLU A 70 -10.30 6.32 5.82
N PRO A 71 -10.05 5.67 6.98
CA PRO A 71 -8.74 5.13 7.32
C PRO A 71 -8.18 4.17 6.27
N ASN A 72 -9.02 3.27 5.73
CA ASN A 72 -8.62 2.39 4.62
C ASN A 72 -8.12 3.18 3.39
N ARG A 73 -8.79 4.28 3.04
CA ARG A 73 -8.42 5.07 1.85
C ARG A 73 -7.11 5.84 2.08
N ILE A 74 -6.93 6.42 3.26
CA ILE A 74 -5.69 7.09 3.66
C ILE A 74 -4.51 6.13 3.51
N VAL A 75 -4.61 4.94 4.11
CA VAL A 75 -3.53 3.94 4.11
C VAL A 75 -3.28 3.38 2.71
N THR A 76 -4.33 2.97 2.00
CA THR A 76 -4.18 2.40 0.65
C THR A 76 -3.54 3.40 -0.32
N VAL A 77 -3.91 4.69 -0.27
CA VAL A 77 -3.29 5.66 -1.18
C VAL A 77 -1.90 6.11 -0.71
N SER A 78 -1.63 6.10 0.60
CA SER A 78 -0.28 6.39 1.14
C SER A 78 0.77 5.33 0.74
N ALA A 79 0.34 4.13 0.34
CA ALA A 79 1.23 3.10 -0.21
C ALA A 79 2.04 3.58 -1.43
N TRP A 80 1.54 4.56 -2.19
CA TRP A 80 2.21 5.11 -3.37
C TRP A 80 3.49 5.89 -3.03
N PRO A 81 3.45 6.97 -2.22
CA PRO A 81 4.69 7.65 -1.81
C PRO A 81 5.61 6.75 -0.97
N ILE A 82 5.06 5.84 -0.15
CA ILE A 82 5.87 4.90 0.64
C ILE A 82 6.74 4.03 -0.27
N ARG A 83 6.18 3.48 -1.36
CA ARG A 83 6.96 2.66 -2.31
C ARG A 83 8.17 3.40 -2.88
N VAL A 84 8.04 4.69 -3.14
CA VAL A 84 9.14 5.54 -3.63
C VAL A 84 10.17 5.81 -2.53
N MET A 85 9.72 5.97 -1.28
CA MET A 85 10.61 6.20 -0.14
C MET A 85 11.46 4.98 0.23
N VAL A 86 10.94 3.76 0.08
CA VAL A 86 11.62 2.52 0.52
C VAL A 86 13.08 2.43 0.03
N ASP A 87 13.37 2.82 -1.22
CA ASP A 87 14.73 2.73 -1.78
C ASP A 87 15.57 4.00 -1.54
N ARG A 88 14.94 5.13 -1.22
CA ARG A 88 15.57 6.46 -1.32
C ARG A 88 15.65 7.18 0.03
N ALA A 89 14.80 6.82 0.97
CA ALA A 89 14.69 7.40 2.31
C ALA A 89 14.06 6.37 3.27
N PRO A 90 14.73 5.23 3.55
CA PRO A 90 14.17 4.14 4.34
C PRO A 90 13.74 4.56 5.74
N ASP A 91 14.48 5.45 6.41
CA ASP A 91 14.13 5.95 7.74
C ASP A 91 12.80 6.74 7.74
N LEU A 92 12.58 7.56 6.70
CA LEU A 92 11.32 8.28 6.53
C LEU A 92 10.18 7.33 6.18
N ALA A 93 10.46 6.30 5.36
CA ALA A 93 9.51 5.26 5.04
C ALA A 93 9.06 4.52 6.31
N GLU A 94 9.99 4.16 7.21
CA GLU A 94 9.69 3.47 8.46
C GLU A 94 8.72 4.28 9.32
N GLY A 95 9.04 5.55 9.58
CA GLY A 95 8.20 6.42 10.37
C GLY A 95 6.79 6.56 9.79
N LEU A 96 6.67 6.65 8.46
CA LEU A 96 5.39 6.72 7.78
C LEU A 96 4.63 5.38 7.81
N VAL A 97 5.31 4.25 7.63
CA VAL A 97 4.72 2.90 7.73
C VAL A 97 4.10 2.69 9.10
N ARG A 98 4.83 3.02 10.18
CA ARG A 98 4.30 2.92 11.56
C ARG A 98 3.05 3.76 11.75
N ARG A 99 3.04 5.00 11.25
CA ARG A 99 1.83 5.85 11.28
C ARG A 99 0.67 5.23 10.48
N MET A 100 0.94 4.66 9.31
CA MET A 100 -0.11 4.04 8.48
C MET A 100 -0.66 2.76 9.09
N ILE A 101 0.14 1.97 9.80
CA ILE A 101 -0.34 0.83 10.60
C ILE A 101 -1.34 1.34 11.65
N HIS A 102 -0.98 2.38 12.40
CA HIS A 102 -1.87 2.96 13.42
C HIS A 102 -3.18 3.48 12.81
N VAL A 103 -3.12 4.17 11.67
CA VAL A 103 -4.35 4.59 10.95
C VAL A 103 -5.17 3.37 10.53
N ALA A 104 -4.56 2.32 9.99
CA ALA A 104 -5.28 1.11 9.59
C ALA A 104 -5.99 0.45 10.78
N GLU A 105 -5.40 0.44 11.98
CA GLU A 105 -6.02 -0.13 13.18
C GLU A 105 -7.32 0.58 13.58
N THR A 106 -7.49 1.86 13.21
CA THR A 106 -8.74 2.61 13.43
C THR A 106 -9.88 2.23 12.47
N GLU A 107 -9.62 1.49 11.38
CA GLU A 107 -10.65 1.02 10.45
C GLU A 107 -11.50 -0.08 11.12
N PRO A 108 -12.80 0.13 11.39
CA PRO A 108 -13.62 -0.86 12.07
C PRO A 108 -13.90 -2.10 11.21
N HIS A 109 -13.96 -1.95 9.89
CA HIS A 109 -14.30 -3.05 9.01
C HIS A 109 -13.08 -3.91 8.71
N THR A 110 -13.05 -5.13 9.22
CA THR A 110 -11.88 -6.02 9.15
C THR A 110 -11.34 -6.25 7.73
N LEU A 111 -12.20 -6.51 6.74
CA LEU A 111 -11.76 -6.63 5.34
C LEU A 111 -11.13 -5.34 4.79
N ARG A 112 -11.71 -4.16 5.08
CA ARG A 112 -11.14 -2.87 4.66
C ARG A 112 -9.77 -2.66 5.32
N ARG A 113 -9.64 -3.01 6.60
CA ARG A 113 -8.36 -3.00 7.32
C ARG A 113 -7.32 -3.92 6.67
N ALA A 114 -7.70 -5.18 6.40
CA ALA A 114 -6.81 -6.15 5.76
C ALA A 114 -6.36 -5.69 4.37
N HIS A 115 -7.26 -5.13 3.55
CA HIS A 115 -6.93 -4.59 2.23
C HIS A 115 -5.97 -3.39 2.31
N ALA A 116 -6.16 -2.50 3.30
CA ALA A 116 -5.27 -1.37 3.53
C ALA A 116 -3.85 -1.84 3.89
N LEU A 117 -3.75 -2.79 4.83
CA LEU A 117 -2.49 -3.37 5.27
C LEU A 117 -1.81 -4.20 4.16
N GLN A 118 -2.58 -4.90 3.33
CA GLN A 118 -2.06 -5.57 2.12
C GLN A 118 -1.44 -4.55 1.14
N SER A 119 -2.11 -3.42 0.89
CA SER A 119 -1.58 -2.37 0.02
C SER A 119 -0.26 -1.82 0.56
N LEU A 120 -0.17 -1.66 1.88
CA LEU A 120 1.04 -1.22 2.58
C LEU A 120 2.15 -2.27 2.50
N ALA A 121 1.84 -3.56 2.72
CA ALA A 121 2.79 -4.67 2.63
C ALA A 121 3.41 -4.76 1.22
N PHE A 122 2.60 -4.64 0.16
CA PHE A 122 3.10 -4.59 -1.21
C PHE A 122 3.94 -3.34 -1.52
N ALA A 123 3.70 -2.21 -0.85
CA ALA A 123 4.54 -1.03 -1.04
C ALA A 123 5.96 -1.22 -0.47
N VAL A 124 6.09 -2.03 0.58
CA VAL A 124 7.34 -2.25 1.30
C VAL A 124 7.96 -3.62 1.06
N SER A 125 7.44 -4.42 0.12
CA SER A 125 7.85 -5.81 -0.08
C SER A 125 9.31 -6.02 -0.48
N ARG A 126 10.03 -4.95 -0.86
CA ARG A 126 11.47 -4.99 -1.15
C ARG A 126 12.35 -4.73 0.08
N SER A 127 11.73 -4.47 1.23
CA SER A 127 12.41 -4.23 2.50
C SER A 127 11.88 -5.22 3.54
N PRO A 128 12.60 -6.32 3.82
CA PRO A 128 12.20 -7.30 4.83
C PRO A 128 11.98 -6.66 6.21
N LEU A 129 12.77 -5.65 6.54
CA LEU A 129 12.64 -4.89 7.79
C LEU A 129 11.30 -4.16 7.87
N LEU A 130 10.92 -3.40 6.83
CA LEU A 130 9.64 -2.67 6.81
C LEU A 130 8.45 -3.62 6.66
N LEU A 131 8.60 -4.68 5.86
CA LEU A 131 7.59 -5.72 5.71
C LEU A 131 7.31 -6.39 7.06
N GLY A 132 8.37 -6.64 7.85
CA GLY A 132 8.25 -7.18 9.19
C GLY A 132 7.45 -6.31 10.17
N LEU A 133 7.36 -4.99 9.92
CA LEU A 133 6.48 -4.11 10.70
C LEU A 133 4.99 -4.27 10.32
N VAL A 134 4.70 -4.52 9.05
CA VAL A 134 3.33 -4.53 8.51
C VAL A 134 2.67 -5.90 8.67
N VAL A 135 3.44 -6.98 8.47
CA VAL A 135 2.92 -8.35 8.42
C VAL A 135 2.14 -8.76 9.67
N PRO A 136 2.60 -8.49 10.92
CA PRO A 136 1.83 -8.87 12.10
C PRO A 136 0.44 -8.22 12.15
N ALA A 137 0.36 -6.92 11.85
CA ALA A 137 -0.91 -6.20 11.81
C ALA A 137 -1.81 -6.72 10.69
N MET A 138 -1.25 -7.01 9.51
CA MET A 138 -1.97 -7.55 8.36
C MET A 138 -2.53 -8.94 8.67
N ALA A 139 -1.73 -9.85 9.22
CA ALA A 139 -2.15 -11.19 9.60
C ALA A 139 -3.27 -11.15 10.65
N LYS A 140 -3.14 -10.31 11.68
CA LYS A 140 -4.21 -10.09 12.67
C LYS A 140 -5.51 -9.62 12.03
N ALA A 141 -5.45 -8.70 11.06
CA ALA A 141 -6.63 -8.25 10.33
C ALA A 141 -7.23 -9.37 9.47
N ILE A 142 -6.41 -10.18 8.79
CA ILE A 142 -6.88 -11.32 7.99
C ILE A 142 -7.61 -12.35 8.87
N LEU A 143 -7.00 -12.75 9.99
CA LEU A 143 -7.55 -13.74 10.92
C LEU A 143 -8.85 -13.28 11.61
N GLY A 144 -9.06 -11.97 11.74
CA GLY A 144 -10.30 -11.41 12.28
C GLY A 144 -11.44 -11.27 11.26
N GLY A 145 -11.23 -11.60 9.98
CA GLY A 145 -12.22 -11.46 8.91
C GLY A 145 -12.55 -12.80 8.25
N HIS A 146 -13.64 -12.87 7.48
CA HIS A 146 -14.00 -14.09 6.74
C HIS A 146 -14.52 -13.80 5.32
N GLY A 147 -14.62 -14.85 4.51
CA GLY A 147 -15.21 -14.83 3.18
C GLY A 147 -14.19 -14.73 2.05
N TRP A 148 -14.66 -14.88 0.81
CA TRP A 148 -13.81 -15.06 -0.39
C TRP A 148 -12.81 -13.92 -0.64
N ARG A 149 -13.08 -12.71 -0.15
CA ARG A 149 -12.14 -11.58 -0.26
C ARG A 149 -10.98 -11.72 0.73
N ILE A 150 -11.23 -12.25 1.93
CA ILE A 150 -10.17 -12.56 2.90
C ILE A 150 -9.33 -13.73 2.39
N ASP A 151 -9.96 -14.78 1.85
CA ASP A 151 -9.27 -15.89 1.19
C ASP A 151 -8.31 -15.40 0.09
N ARG A 152 -8.75 -14.41 -0.70
CA ARG A 152 -7.91 -13.76 -1.70
C ARG A 152 -6.72 -13.03 -1.08
N VAL A 153 -6.92 -12.26 0.00
CA VAL A 153 -5.82 -11.56 0.69
C VAL A 153 -4.81 -12.58 1.22
N ILE A 154 -5.26 -13.69 1.82
CA ILE A 154 -4.36 -14.77 2.28
C ILE A 154 -3.48 -15.24 1.13
N ARG A 155 -4.10 -15.66 0.01
CA ARG A 155 -3.37 -16.17 -1.14
C ARG A 155 -2.36 -15.16 -1.68
N ASP A 156 -2.77 -13.90 -1.82
CA ASP A 156 -1.94 -12.88 -2.47
C ASP A 156 -0.80 -12.38 -1.56
N THR A 157 -0.85 -12.65 -0.25
CA THR A 157 0.15 -12.18 0.73
C THR A 157 0.96 -13.29 1.39
N PHE A 158 0.65 -14.56 1.10
CA PHE A 158 1.24 -15.72 1.78
C PHE A 158 2.78 -15.72 1.73
N GLU A 159 3.35 -15.41 0.55
CA GLU A 159 4.81 -15.32 0.37
C GLU A 159 5.46 -14.19 1.17
N LEU A 160 4.78 -13.05 1.30
CA LEU A 160 5.27 -11.94 2.11
C LEU A 160 5.32 -12.30 3.61
N VAL A 161 4.36 -13.12 4.05
CA VAL A 161 4.35 -13.64 5.42
C VAL A 161 5.47 -14.65 5.61
N ARG A 162 5.70 -15.54 4.64
CA ARG A 162 6.77 -16.54 4.69
C ARG A 162 8.14 -15.90 4.88
N GLU A 163 8.38 -14.79 4.20
CA GLU A 163 9.67 -14.08 4.24
C GLU A 163 10.01 -13.49 5.62
N THR A 164 9.01 -13.10 6.41
CA THR A 164 9.25 -12.31 7.64
C THR A 164 8.69 -12.91 8.92
N HIS A 165 7.58 -13.65 8.84
CA HIS A 165 6.84 -14.21 9.98
C HIS A 165 6.30 -15.62 9.62
N PRO A 166 7.19 -16.59 9.34
CA PRO A 166 6.79 -17.93 8.92
C PRO A 166 5.92 -18.65 9.98
N ASP A 167 6.04 -18.25 11.25
CA ASP A 167 5.21 -18.73 12.37
C ASP A 167 3.71 -18.47 12.18
N LEU A 168 3.33 -17.47 11.38
CA LEU A 168 1.93 -17.11 11.10
C LEU A 168 1.31 -17.92 9.94
N LEU A 169 2.13 -18.61 9.13
CA LEU A 169 1.66 -19.25 7.90
C LEU A 169 0.63 -20.35 8.14
N LEU A 170 0.82 -21.17 9.17
CA LEU A 170 -0.11 -22.25 9.50
C LEU A 170 -1.51 -21.69 9.82
N SER A 171 -1.59 -20.66 10.66
CA SER A 171 -2.84 -20.01 11.01
C SER A 171 -3.54 -19.41 9.79
N LEU A 172 -2.79 -18.75 8.89
CA LEU A 172 -3.36 -18.17 7.67
C LEU A 172 -3.85 -19.24 6.69
N ALA A 173 -3.09 -20.33 6.52
CA ALA A 173 -3.49 -21.44 5.67
C ALA A 173 -4.77 -22.12 6.19
N LEU A 174 -4.85 -22.39 7.49
CA LEU A 174 -6.04 -22.95 8.13
C LEU A 174 -7.25 -22.02 8.08
N HIS A 175 -7.04 -20.70 8.09
CA HIS A 175 -8.11 -19.70 8.00
C HIS A 175 -8.74 -19.58 6.61
N HIS A 176 -8.01 -19.98 5.57
CA HIS A 176 -8.55 -20.02 4.21
C HIS A 176 -9.69 -21.04 4.11
N LYS A 177 -10.72 -20.78 3.29
CA LYS A 177 -11.78 -21.76 3.01
C LYS A 177 -11.21 -23.13 2.59
N ALA A 178 -11.76 -24.20 3.16
CA ALA A 178 -11.42 -25.58 2.81
C ALA A 178 -11.70 -25.91 1.34
N ASN A 179 -10.64 -25.94 0.54
CA ASN A 179 -10.64 -26.25 -0.88
C ASN A 179 -9.22 -26.60 -1.37
N ARG A 180 -9.07 -26.82 -2.68
CA ARG A 180 -7.77 -27.11 -3.30
C ARG A 180 -6.71 -26.04 -3.04
N GLN A 181 -7.10 -24.78 -2.87
CA GLN A 181 -6.16 -23.70 -2.58
C GLN A 181 -5.62 -23.81 -1.15
N GLN A 182 -6.46 -24.06 -0.15
CA GLN A 182 -5.99 -24.30 1.22
C GLN A 182 -5.02 -25.50 1.26
N GLN A 183 -5.35 -26.60 0.58
CA GLN A 183 -4.48 -27.78 0.53
C GLN A 183 -3.09 -27.45 -0.03
N ARG A 184 -3.01 -26.58 -1.05
CA ARG A 184 -1.73 -26.09 -1.60
C ARG A 184 -0.96 -25.25 -0.59
N LEU A 185 -1.64 -24.33 0.10
CA LEU A 185 -1.01 -23.50 1.13
C LEU A 185 -0.41 -24.38 2.24
N LEU A 186 -1.17 -25.36 2.74
CA LEU A 186 -0.72 -26.30 3.76
C LEU A 186 0.45 -27.17 3.29
N ALA A 187 0.40 -27.67 2.05
CA ALA A 187 1.50 -28.46 1.49
C ALA A 187 2.81 -27.65 1.39
N SER A 188 2.72 -26.36 1.06
CA SER A 188 3.86 -25.45 0.95
C SER A 188 4.46 -25.00 2.28
N LEU A 189 3.99 -25.52 3.42
CA LEU A 189 4.59 -25.28 4.75
C LEU A 189 5.77 -26.23 5.02
N SER A 190 5.85 -27.34 4.28
CA SER A 190 6.88 -28.37 4.45
C SER A 190 8.09 -28.19 3.51
N GLU A 191 8.06 -27.15 2.67
CA GLU A 191 9.13 -26.73 1.75
C GLU A 191 10.01 -25.66 2.42
#